data_AF-A0A6L4YD23-F1
#
_entry.id   AF-A0A6L4YD23-F1
#
_cell.length_a   1.000
_cell.length_b   1.000
_cell.length_c   1.000
_cell.angle_alpha   90.00
_cell.angle_beta   90.00
_cell.angle_gamma   90.00
#
_symmetry.space_group_name_H-M   'P 1'
#
loop_
_entity.id
_entity.type
_entity.pdbx_description
1 polymer ?
#
loop_
_entity_poly.entity_id
_entity_poly.type
_entity_poly.pdbx_seq_one_letter_code
_entity_poly.pdbx_strand_id
1 'polypeptide(L)' 'MIFINPRGAPELACDHCGCRWVDRTNGNHCYECGSEITTAAIEEFQQALVEFSAKGAGQQDNAK' A
#
# COMPACT_ATOMS: atom_id res chain seq x y z
N MET A 1 3.06 0.99 7.40
CA MET A 1 3.88 -0.14 6.90
C MET A 1 3.44 -0.58 5.51
N ILE A 2 4.33 -1.27 4.79
CA ILE A 2 4.06 -1.83 3.45
C ILE A 2 4.06 -3.36 3.54
N PHE A 3 3.05 -4.00 2.95
CA PHE A 3 2.99 -5.45 2.76
C PHE A 3 3.14 -5.82 1.29
N ILE A 4 3.77 -6.95 1.01
CA ILE A 4 3.79 -7.52 -0.34
C ILE A 4 2.69 -8.56 -0.44
N ASN A 5 1.74 -8.36 -1.35
CA ASN A 5 0.68 -9.34 -1.57
C ASN A 5 1.22 -10.59 -2.30
N PRO A 6 0.44 -11.69 -2.38
CA PRO A 6 0.88 -12.91 -3.06
C PRO A 6 1.21 -12.75 -4.55
N ARG A 7 0.79 -11.64 -5.17
CA ARG A 7 1.12 -11.28 -6.56
C ARG A 7 2.37 -10.40 -6.67
N GLY A 8 3.08 -10.18 -5.55
CA GLY A 8 4.29 -9.38 -5.50
C GLY A 8 4.07 -7.87 -5.46
N ALA A 9 2.83 -7.39 -5.43
CA ALA A 9 2.54 -5.95 -5.41
C ALA A 9 2.59 -5.40 -3.98
N PRO A 10 3.20 -4.22 -3.77
CA PRO A 10 3.17 -3.55 -2.47
C PRO A 10 1.77 -3.02 -2.15
N GLU A 11 1.39 -3.06 -0.88
CA GLU A 11 0.13 -2.58 -0.32
C GLU A 11 0.39 -1.76 0.94
N LEU A 12 -0.20 -0.56 1.01
CA LEU A 12 -0.11 0.30 2.20
C LEU A 12 -1.04 -0.19 3.31
N ALA A 13 -0.53 -0.24 4.54
CA ALA A 13 -1.31 -0.59 5.72
C ALA A 13 -0.92 0.22 6.96
N CYS A 14 -1.87 0.33 7.89
CA CYS A 14 -1.66 0.97 9.17
C CYS A 14 -0.63 0.22 10.03
N ASP A 15 0.33 0.95 10.61
CA ASP A 15 1.35 0.39 11.51
C ASP A 15 0.79 -0.10 12.85
N HIS A 16 -0.37 0.42 13.26
CA HIS A 16 -0.97 0.07 14.56
C HIS A 16 -1.82 -1.20 14.50
N CYS A 17 -2.71 -1.33 13.50
CA CYS A 17 -3.65 -2.45 13.42
C CYS A 17 -3.45 -3.34 12.19
N GLY A 18 -2.64 -2.92 11.21
CA GLY A 18 -2.43 -3.66 9.96
C GLY A 18 -3.56 -3.56 8.94
N CYS A 19 -4.59 -2.74 9.20
CA CYS A 19 -5.65 -2.51 8.24
C CYS A 19 -5.13 -1.81 6.97
N ARG A 20 -5.54 -2.33 5.81
CA ARG A 20 -5.15 -1.84 4.47
C ARG A 20 -6.09 -0.76 3.93
N TRP A 21 -7.12 -0.40 4.69
CA TRP A 21 -8.07 0.63 4.30
C TRP A 21 -7.67 1.95 4.93
N VAL A 22 -7.19 2.85 4.07
CA VAL A 22 -6.71 4.18 4.42
C VAL A 22 -7.59 5.22 3.75
N ASP A 23 -8.13 6.15 4.54
CA ASP A 23 -8.88 7.29 4.04
C ASP A 23 -7.94 8.37 3.50
N ARG A 24 -7.76 8.39 2.19
CA ARG A 24 -6.89 9.37 1.52
C ARG A 24 -7.60 10.69 1.24
N THR A 25 -8.91 10.75 1.47
CA THR A 25 -9.73 11.94 1.18
C THR A 25 -9.68 12.95 2.31
N ASN A 26 -9.69 12.51 3.58
CA ASN A 26 -9.79 13.40 4.74
C ASN A 26 -8.53 13.41 5.64
N GLY A 27 -7.36 13.00 5.15
CA GLY A 27 -6.10 13.18 5.90
C GLY A 27 -5.20 11.95 6.05
N ASN A 28 -5.40 10.89 5.27
CA ASN A 28 -4.62 9.64 5.35
C ASN A 28 -4.73 8.96 6.72
N HIS A 29 -5.95 8.63 7.14
CA HIS A 29 -6.19 7.92 8.41
C HIS A 29 -6.60 6.47 8.16
N CYS A 30 -6.29 5.58 9.10
CA CYS A 30 -6.81 4.22 9.09
C CYS A 30 -8.32 4.21 9.35
N TYR A 31 -9.09 3.52 8.50
CA TYR A 31 -10.55 3.40 8.69
C TYR A 31 -10.94 2.58 9.93
N GLU A 32 -10.09 1.66 10.38
CA GLU A 32 -10.40 0.77 11.49
C GLU A 32 -10.08 1.41 12.84
N CYS A 33 -8.86 1.91 13.03
CA CYS A 33 -8.41 2.43 14.32
C CYS A 33 -8.32 3.96 14.37
N GLY A 34 -8.55 4.67 13.27
CA GLY A 34 -8.46 6.13 13.18
C GLY A 34 -7.04 6.70 13.24
N SER A 35 -6.01 5.85 13.38
CA SER A 35 -4.62 6.31 13.46
C SER A 35 -4.20 6.97 12.16
N GLU A 36 -3.47 8.07 12.27
CA GLU A 36 -2.86 8.74 11.12
C GLU A 36 -1.82 7.84 10.47
N ILE A 37 -1.88 7.75 9.14
CA ILE A 37 -0.84 7.14 8.33
C ILE A 37 0.17 8.23 8.04
N THR A 38 1.36 8.06 8.59
CA THR A 38 2.43 9.05 8.46
C THR A 38 2.78 9.32 7.00
N THR A 39 3.14 10.56 6.70
CA THR A 39 3.62 10.96 5.37
C THR A 39 4.78 10.09 4.91
N ALA A 40 5.70 9.76 5.82
CA ALA A 40 6.85 8.89 5.53
C ALA A 40 6.41 7.50 5.02
N ALA A 41 5.38 6.89 5.62
CA ALA A 41 4.85 5.61 5.15
C ALA A 41 4.19 5.71 3.77
N ILE A 42 3.58 6.85 3.46
CA ILE A 42 2.98 7.12 2.15
C ILE A 42 4.09 7.29 1.10
N GLU A 43 5.14 8.05 1.42
CA GLU A 43 6.29 8.25 0.54
C GLU A 43 7.03 6.94 0.24
N GLU A 44 7.28 6.12 1.27
CA GLU A 44 7.87 4.79 1.13
C GLU A 44 6.99 3.90 0.22
N PHE A 45 5.67 3.95 0.39
CA PHE A 45 4.74 3.19 -0.45
C PHE A 45 4.75 3.67 -1.91
N GLN A 46 4.81 4.97 -2.14
CA GLN A 46 4.91 5.54 -3.49
C GLN A 46 6.20 5.09 -4.18
N GLN A 47 7.33 5.07 -3.46
CA GLN A 47 8.59 4.56 -3.98
C GLN A 47 8.48 3.07 -4.36
N ALA A 48 7.92 2.25 -3.48
CA ALA A 48 7.70 0.83 -3.75
C ALA A 48 6.79 0.59 -4.98
N LEU A 49 5.77 1.43 -5.20
CA LEU A 49 4.93 1.37 -6.40
C LEU A 49 5.71 1.71 -7.68
N VAL A 50 6.58 2.72 -7.63
CA VAL A 50 7.44 3.09 -8.77
C VAL A 50 8.38 1.93 -9.11
N GLU A 51 9.01 1.30 -8.11
CA GLU A 51 9.87 0.14 -8.30
C GLU A 51 9.11 -1.06 -8.87
N PHE A 52 7.92 -1.35 -8.34
CA PHE A 52 7.07 -2.44 -8.83
C PHE A 52 6.64 -2.21 -10.28
N SER A 53 6.27 -0.98 -10.63
CA SER A 53 5.92 -0.61 -12.00
C SER A 53 7.11 -0.72 -12.96
N ALA A 54 8.31 -0.32 -12.53
CA ALA A 54 9.52 -0.35 -13.33
C ALA A 54 10.00 -1.78 -13.63
N LYS A 55 9.73 -2.74 -12.74
CA LYS A 55 10.06 -4.17 -12.92
C LYS A 55 9.15 -4.89 -13.93
N GLY A 56 8.24 -4.17 -14.58
CA GLY A 56 7.17 -4.73 -15.39
C GLY A 56 6.04 -5.12 -14.44
N ALA A 57 5.10 -4.19 -14.24
CA ALA A 57 3.87 -4.41 -13.48
C ALA A 57 3.37 -5.83 -13.74
N GLY A 58 3.35 -6.66 -12.69
CA GLY A 58 3.29 -8.11 -12.76
C GLY A 58 2.54 -8.64 -13.98
N GLN A 59 3.24 -9.45 -14.77
CA GLN A 59 2.68 -10.35 -15.78
C GLN A 59 1.24 -10.70 -15.42
N GLN A 60 0.30 -10.08 -16.12
CA GLN A 60 -1.11 -10.45 -16.05
C GLN A 60 -1.20 -11.80 -16.75
N ASP A 61 -0.91 -12.89 -16.02
CA ASP A 61 -1.29 -14.24 -16.43
C ASP A 61 -2.82 -14.30 -16.35
N ASN A 62 -3.44 -13.80 -17.40
CA ASN A 62 -4.82 -14.06 -17.76
C ASN A 62 -4.88 -15.51 -18.26
N ALA A 63 -4.76 -16.44 -17.33
CA ALA A 63 -5.01 -17.85 -17.54
C ALA A 63 -6.27 -18.24 -16.77
N LYS A 64 -7.43 -18.01 -17.38
CA LYS A 64 -8.46 -19.04 -17.60
C LYS A 64 -9.67 -18.52 -18.37
#